data_AF-A0AAP0FU54-F1
#
_entry.id   AF-A0AAP0FU54-F1
#
_cell.length_a   1.000
_cell.length_b   1.000
_cell.length_c   1.000
_cell.angle_alpha   90.00
_cell.angle_beta   90.00
_cell.angle_gamma   90.00
#
_symmetry.space_group_name_H-M   'P 1'
#
loop_
_entity.id
_entity.type
_entity.pdbx_description
1 polymer ?
#
loop_
_entity_poly.entity_id
_entity_poly.type
_entity_poly.pdbx_seq_one_letter_code
_entity_poly.pdbx_strand_id
1 'polypeptide(L)'
;MTAPLWRSHHQADAVPVLPHLRLHGNQQRPGADYYRNLVGSWGLLHSDQELFNNGAQDAPVRQYTRNMDLFYKETPVVTVKMGSIPSSEPPAAPIVGKLTRD
;
A
#
# COMPACT_ATOMS: atom_id res chain seq x y z
N MET A 1 -11.28 37.93 -14.20
CA MET A 1 -11.39 37.16 -15.46
C MET A 1 -10.62 35.84 -15.27
N THR A 2 -11.30 34.73 -15.55
CA THR A 2 -10.88 33.32 -15.67
C THR A 2 -9.79 33.12 -16.74
N ALA A 3 -8.88 32.12 -16.79
CA ALA A 3 -8.54 30.94 -15.98
C ALA A 3 -7.08 30.46 -16.36
N PRO A 4 -6.65 29.20 -16.16
CA PRO A 4 -5.45 28.79 -15.39
C PRO A 4 -4.28 28.33 -16.29
N LEU A 5 -3.17 27.81 -15.73
CA LEU A 5 -2.29 26.82 -16.36
C LEU A 5 -1.27 26.30 -15.33
N TRP A 6 -1.52 25.08 -14.86
CA TRP A 6 -0.49 24.12 -14.44
C TRP A 6 0.65 24.14 -15.47
N ARG A 7 1.75 24.85 -15.22
CA ARG A 7 2.96 24.71 -16.05
C ARG A 7 4.19 25.08 -15.25
N SER A 8 4.94 24.03 -14.89
CA SER A 8 6.39 24.00 -14.78
C SER A 8 7.05 24.95 -13.78
N HIS A 9 7.30 24.43 -12.58
CA HIS A 9 8.69 24.32 -12.15
C HIS A 9 8.83 23.12 -11.19
N HIS A 10 9.60 22.13 -11.62
CA HIS A 10 10.17 21.13 -10.73
C HIS A 10 10.96 21.86 -9.64
N GLN A 11 10.44 21.90 -8.42
CA GLN A 11 11.26 21.96 -7.23
C GLN A 11 10.69 20.90 -6.29
N ALA A 12 11.42 19.79 -6.19
CA ALA A 12 11.11 18.73 -5.27
C ALA A 12 11.21 19.28 -3.85
N ASP A 13 10.05 19.50 -3.21
CA ASP A 13 10.00 19.65 -1.77
C ASP A 13 10.40 18.32 -1.16
N ALA A 14 11.69 18.23 -0.81
CA ALA A 14 12.22 17.15 0.00
C ALA A 14 11.48 17.18 1.34
N VAL A 15 10.55 16.24 1.52
CA VAL A 15 9.94 15.95 2.81
C VAL A 15 11.08 15.64 3.78
N PRO A 16 11.25 16.38 4.89
CA PRO A 16 12.31 16.11 5.83
C PRO A 16 12.08 14.74 6.46
N VAL A 17 12.92 13.77 6.08
CA VAL A 17 12.96 12.46 6.72
C VAL A 17 13.45 12.67 8.15
N LEU A 18 12.54 12.50 9.10
CA LEU A 18 12.83 12.61 10.54
C LEU A 18 13.87 11.56 10.97
N PRO A 19 14.95 11.94 11.67
CA PRO A 19 16.12 11.07 11.90
C PRO A 19 15.95 10.01 13.00
N HIS A 20 14.72 9.71 13.42
CA HIS A 20 14.43 8.68 14.43
C HIS A 20 13.88 7.37 13.84
N LEU A 21 13.73 7.27 12.53
CA LEU A 21 13.43 6.01 11.87
C LEU A 21 14.71 5.19 11.74
N ARG A 22 15.10 4.48 12.80
CA ARG A 22 16.11 3.41 12.74
C ARG A 22 15.51 2.24 11.93
N LEU A 23 15.44 2.40 10.61
CA LEU A 23 15.13 1.33 9.68
C LEU A 23 16.31 0.37 9.64
N HIS A 24 16.28 -0.67 10.47
CA HIS A 24 17.13 -1.82 10.25
C HIS A 24 16.69 -2.48 8.93
N GLY A 25 17.63 -2.61 8.00
CA GLY A 25 17.40 -3.16 6.67
C GLY A 25 16.75 -4.54 6.69
N ASN A 26 15.92 -4.77 5.67
CA ASN A 26 15.24 -6.02 5.31
C ASN A 26 13.91 -6.36 5.99
N GLN A 27 12.91 -5.46 5.95
CA GLN A 27 11.52 -5.85 6.16
C GLN A 27 10.74 -5.90 4.85
N GLN A 28 10.85 -7.03 4.15
CA GLN A 28 9.89 -7.47 3.12
C GLN A 28 8.56 -7.97 3.75
N ARG A 29 8.36 -7.76 5.07
CA ARG A 29 7.20 -8.21 5.84
C ARG A 29 6.72 -7.09 6.77
N PRO A 30 5.44 -6.72 6.73
CA PRO A 30 4.84 -5.89 7.77
C PRO A 30 5.04 -6.57 9.13
N GLY A 31 5.59 -5.84 10.09
CA GLY A 31 5.83 -6.31 11.45
C GLY A 31 5.00 -5.54 12.46
N ALA A 32 5.05 -5.95 13.73
CA ALA A 32 4.41 -5.27 14.87
C ALA A 32 4.60 -3.75 14.86
N ASP A 33 5.78 -3.30 14.46
CA ASP A 33 6.15 -1.90 14.48
C ASP A 33 5.37 -1.05 13.44
N TYR A 34 4.94 -1.63 12.31
CA TYR A 34 4.10 -0.91 11.34
C TYR A 34 2.78 -0.46 11.98
N TYR A 35 2.02 -1.40 12.56
CA TYR A 35 0.73 -1.07 13.19
C TYR A 35 0.87 -0.24 14.46
N ARG A 36 1.97 -0.41 15.22
CA ARG A 36 2.29 0.45 16.37
C ARG A 36 2.54 1.89 15.95
N ASN A 37 3.22 2.09 14.81
CA ASN A 37 3.43 3.42 14.26
C ASN A 37 2.10 4.08 13.88
N LEU A 38 1.15 3.34 13.30
CA LEU A 38 -0.17 3.91 12.98
C LEU A 38 -0.93 4.40 14.23
N VAL A 39 -0.91 3.61 15.31
CA VAL A 39 -1.50 3.99 16.60
C VAL A 39 -0.82 5.21 17.22
N GLY A 40 0.50 5.32 17.04
CA GLY A 40 1.28 6.47 17.50
C GLY A 40 1.09 7.73 16.66
N SER A 41 0.42 7.66 15.51
CA SER A 41 0.33 8.70 14.45
C SER A 41 1.62 8.91 13.64
N TRP A 42 2.39 7.86 13.44
CA TRP A 42 3.71 7.85 12.79
C TRP A 42 3.66 7.06 11.47
N GLY A 43 2.52 7.08 10.77
CA GLY A 43 2.38 6.49 9.44
C GLY A 43 3.36 7.13 8.46
N LEU A 44 3.98 6.33 7.59
CA LEU A 44 4.96 6.83 6.62
C LEU A 44 4.25 7.62 5.51
N LEU A 45 3.11 7.11 5.04
CA LEU A 45 2.27 7.74 4.03
C LEU A 45 0.97 8.26 4.67
N HIS A 46 0.37 9.28 4.05
CA HIS A 46 -0.96 9.77 4.47
C HIS A 46 -2.00 8.64 4.46
N SER A 47 -1.99 7.80 3.42
CA SER A 47 -2.88 6.63 3.29
C SER A 47 -2.65 5.57 4.36
N ASP A 48 -1.44 5.47 4.92
CA ASP A 48 -1.19 4.57 6.05
C ASP A 48 -1.90 5.09 7.30
N GLN A 49 -1.84 6.40 7.53
CA GLN A 49 -2.49 7.02 8.67
C GLN A 49 -4.02 6.98 8.58
N GLU A 50 -4.57 6.97 7.37
CA GLU A 50 -6.02 6.79 7.15
C GLU A 50 -6.54 5.43 7.66
N LEU A 51 -5.68 4.41 7.80
CA LEU A 51 -6.07 3.13 8.40
C LEU A 51 -6.37 3.23 9.91
N PHE A 52 -5.91 4.30 10.57
CA PHE A 52 -6.14 4.55 11.99
C PHE A 52 -6.49 6.01 12.23
N ASN A 53 -7.77 6.34 12.03
CA ASN A 53 -8.31 7.71 12.11
C ASN A 53 -9.76 7.74 12.64
N ASN A 54 -10.04 6.99 13.71
CA ASN A 54 -11.38 6.87 14.32
C ASN A 54 -12.43 6.26 13.39
N GLY A 55 -11.99 5.42 12.45
CA GLY A 55 -12.83 4.77 11.45
C GLY A 55 -13.12 3.31 11.78
N ALA A 56 -13.84 2.64 10.87
CA ALA A 56 -14.11 1.20 10.97
C ALA A 56 -12.84 0.34 10.84
N GLN A 57 -11.78 0.89 10.23
CA GLN A 57 -10.50 0.20 10.04
C GLN A 57 -9.62 0.18 11.30
N ASP A 58 -9.95 0.95 12.34
CA ASP A 58 -9.12 1.00 13.55
C ASP A 58 -9.12 -0.33 14.32
N ALA A 59 -10.23 -1.08 14.28
CA ALA A 59 -10.37 -2.34 15.02
C ALA A 59 -9.31 -3.38 14.61
N PRO A 60 -9.13 -3.70 13.32
CA PRO A 60 -8.06 -4.60 12.89
C PRO A 60 -6.66 -4.03 13.16
N VAL A 61 -6.44 -2.71 13.07
CA VAL A 61 -5.15 -2.10 13.44
C VAL A 61 -4.80 -2.39 14.90
N ARG A 62 -5.74 -2.14 15.83
CA ARG A 62 -5.55 -2.46 17.26
C ARG A 62 -5.34 -3.95 17.51
N GLN A 63 -6.01 -4.80 16.75
CA GLN A 63 -5.88 -6.25 16.85
C GLN A 63 -4.48 -6.72 16.44
N TYR A 64 -3.96 -6.25 15.31
CA TYR A 64 -2.64 -6.63 14.82
C TYR A 64 -1.51 -6.03 15.66
N THR A 65 -1.70 -4.85 16.26
CA THR A 65 -0.78 -4.33 17.28
C THR A 65 -0.64 -5.27 18.48
N ARG A 66 -1.72 -5.95 18.89
CA ARG A 66 -1.73 -6.85 20.06
C ARG A 66 -1.30 -8.27 19.72
N ASN A 67 -1.59 -8.73 18.52
CA ASN A 67 -1.28 -10.09 18.07
C ASN A 67 -0.99 -10.12 16.57
N MET A 68 0.31 -10.13 16.23
CA MET A 68 0.77 -10.12 14.84
C MET A 68 0.60 -11.49 14.15
N ASP A 69 0.43 -12.57 14.90
CA ASP A 69 0.17 -13.90 14.31
C ASP A 69 -1.18 -13.95 13.60
N LEU A 70 -2.15 -13.15 14.05
CA LEU A 70 -3.45 -13.00 13.38
C LEU A 70 -3.29 -12.39 11.99
N PHE A 71 -2.44 -11.37 11.85
CA PHE A 71 -2.13 -10.78 10.55
C PHE A 71 -1.55 -11.83 9.60
N TYR A 72 -0.51 -12.56 10.02
CA TYR A 72 0.12 -13.56 9.15
C TYR A 72 -0.81 -14.71 8.74
N LYS A 73 -1.81 -15.03 9.57
CA LYS A 73 -2.82 -16.03 9.26
C LYS A 73 -3.84 -15.54 8.22
N GLU A 74 -4.22 -14.27 8.27
CA GLU A 74 -5.30 -13.73 7.44
C GLU A 74 -4.83 -13.14 6.10
N THR A 75 -3.63 -12.54 6.06
CA THR A 75 -3.10 -11.91 4.84
C THR A 75 -3.10 -12.85 3.62
N PRO A 76 -2.67 -14.13 3.71
CA PRO A 76 -2.67 -15.02 2.55
C PRO A 76 -4.06 -15.19 1.93
N VAL A 77 -5.11 -15.24 2.75
CA VAL A 77 -6.51 -15.37 2.29
C VAL A 77 -6.92 -14.13 1.50
N VAL A 78 -6.58 -12.95 2.01
CA VAL A 78 -6.89 -11.68 1.33
C VAL A 78 -6.11 -11.56 0.03
N THR A 79 -4.82 -11.93 0.01
CA THR A 79 -3.98 -11.90 -1.20
C THR A 79 -4.51 -12.81 -2.30
N VAL A 80 -4.92 -14.04 -1.96
CA VAL A 80 -5.52 -14.98 -2.93
C VAL A 80 -6.84 -14.42 -3.46
N LYS A 81 -7.67 -13.85 -2.58
CA LYS A 81 -8.93 -13.23 -2.99
C LYS A 81 -8.73 -12.03 -3.92
N MET A 82 -7.73 -11.18 -3.65
CA MET A 82 -7.38 -10.07 -4.53
C MET A 82 -6.85 -10.54 -5.88
N GLY A 83 -6.05 -11.62 -5.91
CA GLY A 83 -5.58 -12.24 -7.15
C GLY A 83 -6.68 -12.93 -7.97
N SER A 84 -7.85 -13.14 -7.37
CA SER A 84 -9.04 -13.70 -8.03
C SER A 84 -10.00 -12.62 -8.53
N ILE A 85 -9.67 -11.34 -8.38
CA ILE A 85 -10.47 -10.25 -8.94
C ILE A 85 -10.32 -10.31 -10.47
N PRO A 86 -11.41 -10.51 -11.23
CA PRO A 86 -11.33 -10.58 -12.68
C PRO A 86 -10.83 -9.25 -13.24
N SER A 87 -9.86 -9.32 -14.15
CA SER A 87 -9.49 -8.17 -14.97
C SER A 87 -10.70 -7.78 -15.81
N SER A 88 -11.08 -6.51 -15.80
CA SER A 88 -12.17 -5.99 -16.65
C SER A 88 -11.79 -5.90 -18.12
N GLU A 89 -10.60 -6.41 -18.50
CA GLU A 89 -10.20 -6.53 -19.89
C GLU A 89 -10.99 -7.68 -20.55
N PRO A 90 -11.70 -7.43 -21.67
CA PRO A 90 -12.25 -8.52 -22.48
C PRO A 90 -11.09 -9.47 -22.84
N PRO A 91 -11.34 -10.78 -23.02
CA PRO A 91 -10.26 -11.74 -23.21
C PRO A 91 -9.34 -11.24 -24.33
N ALA A 92 -8.09 -10.95 -23.97
CA ALA A 92 -7.07 -10.55 -24.92
C ALA A 92 -7.12 -11.58 -26.05
N ALA A 93 -7.26 -11.09 -27.29
CA ALA A 93 -7.20 -11.95 -28.47
C ALA A 93 -6.01 -12.91 -28.31
N PRO A 94 -6.17 -14.20 -28.65
CA PRO A 94 -5.18 -15.20 -28.31
C PRO A 94 -3.80 -14.73 -28.73
N ILE A 95 -2.88 -14.67 -27.76
CA ILE A 95 -1.45 -14.44 -27.97
C ILE A 95 -0.85 -15.72 -28.56
N VAL A 96 -1.47 -16.27 -29.60
CA VAL A 96 -0.88 -17.28 -30.47
C VAL A 96 -0.24 -16.49 -31.59
N GLY A 97 1.09 -16.45 -31.54
CA GLY A 97 1.88 -15.82 -32.57
C GLY A 97 1.43 -16.24 -33.97
N LYS A 98 1.33 -15.25 -34.84
CA LYS A 98 1.49 -15.43 -36.28
C LYS A 98 2.88 -16.05 -36.51
N LEU A 99 3.00 -17.36 -36.39
CA LEU A 99 4.10 -18.14 -36.94
C LEU A 99 3.54 -18.98 -38.07
N THR A 100 3.09 -18.32 -39.13
CA THR A 100 3.08 -18.92 -40.47
C THR A 100 4.52 -18.85 -40.95
N ARG A 101 5.22 -19.97 -40.87
CA ARG A 101 6.53 -20.16 -41.49
C ARG A 101 6.23 -20.69 -42.89
N ASP A 102 6.13 -19.78 -43.85
CA ASP A 102 6.14 -20.10 -45.28
C ASP A 102 7.59 -20.11 -45.78
#